data_AF-A0A9E2H8X4-F1
#
_entry.id   AF-A0A9E2H8X4-F1
#
_cell.length_a   1.000
_cell.length_b   1.000
_cell.length_c   1.000
_cell.angle_alpha   90.00
_cell.angle_beta   90.00
_cell.angle_gamma   90.00
#
_symmetry.space_group_name_H-M   'P 1'
#
loop_
_entity.id
_entity.type
_entity.pdbx_description
1 polymer ?
#
loop_
_entity_poly.entity_id
_entity_poly.type
_entity_poly.pdbx_seq_one_letter_code
_entity_poly.pdbx_strand_id
1 'polypeptide(L)'
;MTRDERNHGRKRLYDHLMVFDRVMNQTVGRILNMSISGIMMISEDPVELPRIFSCRVKLPKKINGSDQLEFDAQAKWTRFNSLTGLYQTGYKFINLTPESERLIQKILETRNIMNYDLQHPRKSPVRSNC
;
A
#
# COMPACT_ATOMS: atom_id res chain seq x y z
N MET A 1 25.18 -0.57 37.68
CA MET A 1 23.83 -0.41 38.25
C MET A 1 22.95 0.33 37.26
N THR A 2 21.98 -0.41 36.67
CA THR A 2 20.66 0.00 36.11
C THR A 2 20.55 1.23 35.20
N ARG A 3 19.94 1.20 34.02
CA ARG A 3 18.85 0.36 33.49
C ARG A 3 18.91 0.39 31.96
N ASP A 4 19.26 -0.74 31.36
CA ASP A 4 18.91 -1.05 29.98
C ASP A 4 17.49 -1.61 30.02
N GLU A 5 16.50 -0.79 29.69
CA GLU A 5 15.17 -1.26 29.26
C GLU A 5 14.55 -0.18 28.36
N ARG A 6 15.06 -0.04 27.13
CA ARG A 6 14.28 0.53 26.03
C ARG A 6 13.18 -0.48 25.66
N ASN A 7 12.28 -0.72 26.60
CA ASN A 7 11.08 -1.52 26.45
C ASN A 7 10.02 -0.66 25.71
N HIS A 8 10.34 -0.26 24.48
CA HIS A 8 9.32 0.16 23.53
C HIS A 8 8.66 -1.11 23.01
N GLY A 9 7.79 -1.65 23.87
CA GLY A 9 6.96 -2.81 23.61
C GLY A 9 6.42 -2.78 22.20
N ARG A 10 6.93 -3.71 21.39
CA ARG A 10 6.44 -4.18 20.09
C ARG A 10 5.03 -3.67 19.79
N LYS A 11 4.91 -2.49 19.17
CA LYS A 11 3.64 -2.04 18.57
C LYS A 11 3.40 -2.90 17.33
N ARG A 12 2.85 -4.09 17.53
CA ARG A 12 2.28 -5.00 16.53
C ARG A 12 1.08 -4.34 15.84
N LEU A 13 1.31 -3.22 15.15
CA LEU A 13 0.26 -2.36 14.58
C LEU A 13 0.43 -2.15 13.08
N TYR A 14 1.15 -3.07 12.41
CA TYR A 14 1.22 -3.14 10.95
C TYR A 14 0.33 -4.29 10.46
N ASP A 15 -0.96 -4.20 10.76
CA ASP A 15 -1.96 -5.03 10.09
C ASP A 15 -1.92 -4.68 8.61
N HIS A 16 -1.64 -5.68 7.78
CA HIS A 16 -1.63 -5.55 6.33
C HIS A 16 -2.96 -4.97 5.85
N LEU A 17 -2.97 -3.72 5.37
CA LEU A 17 -4.18 -3.09 4.84
C LEU A 17 -4.68 -3.91 3.64
N MET A 18 -5.77 -4.64 3.84
CA MET A 18 -6.43 -5.40 2.79
C MET A 18 -7.31 -4.48 1.97
N VAL A 19 -7.20 -4.60 0.66
CA VAL A 19 -7.95 -3.82 -0.31
C VAL A 19 -9.05 -4.69 -0.88
N PHE A 20 -10.28 -4.20 -0.80
CA PHE A 20 -11.47 -4.86 -1.34
C PHE A 20 -11.94 -4.11 -2.57
N ASP A 21 -12.28 -4.84 -3.62
CA ASP A 21 -12.97 -4.31 -4.78
C ASP A 21 -14.45 -4.15 -4.44
N ARG A 22 -14.98 -2.93 -4.51
CA ARG A 22 -16.40 -2.61 -4.27
C ARG A 22 -17.32 -3.16 -5.36
N VAL A 23 -16.82 -3.35 -6.58
CA VAL A 23 -17.61 -3.82 -7.73
C VAL A 23 -17.69 -5.35 -7.72
N MET A 24 -16.53 -6.00 -7.61
CA MET A 24 -16.46 -7.48 -7.62
C MET A 24 -16.65 -8.10 -6.23
N ASN A 25 -16.71 -7.28 -5.18
CA ASN A 25 -16.82 -7.68 -3.78
C ASN A 25 -15.78 -8.74 -3.36
N GLN A 26 -14.58 -8.63 -3.91
CA GLN A 26 -13.47 -9.57 -3.70
C GLN A 26 -12.23 -8.84 -3.15
N THR A 27 -11.33 -9.61 -2.54
CA THR A 27 -10.05 -9.05 -2.07
C THR A 27 -9.12 -8.87 -3.26
N VAL A 28 -8.62 -7.66 -3.49
CA VAL A 28 -7.67 -7.36 -4.57
C VAL A 28 -6.25 -7.73 -4.15
N GLY A 29 -5.91 -7.45 -2.89
CA GLY A 29 -4.57 -7.70 -2.38
C GLY A 29 -4.27 -6.92 -1.12
N ARG A 30 -2.98 -6.89 -0.77
CA ARG A 30 -2.47 -6.21 0.42
C ARG A 30 -1.61 -5.03 0.02
N ILE A 31 -1.80 -3.88 0.67
CA ILE A 31 -0.97 -2.69 0.42
C ILE A 31 0.44 -2.94 0.98
N LEU A 32 1.45 -2.80 0.11
CA LEU A 32 2.85 -2.75 0.50
C LEU A 32 3.28 -1.33 0.85
N ASN A 33 2.90 -0.36 0.02
CA ASN A 33 3.16 1.05 0.25
C ASN A 33 2.06 1.94 -0.34
N MET A 34 2.03 3.17 0.15
CA MET A 34 1.14 4.22 -0.32
C MET A 34 1.94 5.51 -0.44
N SER A 35 1.62 6.30 -1.45
CA SER A 35 2.09 7.66 -1.65
C SER A 35 0.90 8.53 -2.04
N ILE A 36 1.11 9.84 -2.27
CA ILE A 36 0.03 10.72 -2.75
C ILE A 36 -0.40 10.38 -4.19
N SER A 37 0.48 9.78 -4.98
CA SER A 37 0.23 9.50 -6.40
C SER A 37 -0.33 8.11 -6.66
N GLY A 38 -0.22 7.19 -5.69
CA GLY A 38 -0.67 5.83 -5.86
C GLY A 38 -0.31 4.89 -4.73
N ILE A 39 -0.53 3.60 -4.98
CA ILE A 39 -0.23 2.51 -4.05
C ILE A 39 0.48 1.38 -4.76
N MET A 40 1.21 0.59 -3.99
CA MET A 40 1.71 -0.71 -4.43
C MET A 40 0.97 -1.79 -3.65
N MET A 41 0.45 -2.79 -4.34
CA MET A 41 -0.20 -3.94 -3.73
C MET A 41 0.50 -5.24 -4.13
N ILE A 42 0.40 -6.23 -3.26
CA ILE A 42 0.74 -7.63 -3.57
C ILE A 42 -0.52 -8.47 -3.68
N SER A 43 -0.52 -9.36 -4.68
CA SER A 43 -1.56 -10.35 -4.96
C SER A 43 -0.92 -11.70 -5.32
N GLU A 44 -1.66 -12.78 -5.10
CA GLU A 44 -1.26 -14.13 -5.51
C GLU A 44 -1.37 -14.31 -7.02
N ASP A 45 -2.38 -13.66 -7.62
CA ASP A 45 -2.63 -13.71 -9.05
C ASP A 45 -2.08 -12.49 -9.80
N PRO A 46 -1.75 -12.65 -11.10
CA PRO A 46 -1.43 -11.53 -11.96
C PRO A 46 -2.64 -10.64 -12.20
N VAL A 47 -2.38 -9.34 -12.31
CA VAL A 47 -3.40 -8.35 -12.62
C VAL A 47 -3.31 -7.98 -14.10
N GLU A 48 -4.40 -8.15 -14.83
CA GLU A 48 -4.51 -7.71 -16.22
C GLU A 48 -4.37 -6.18 -16.32
N LEU A 49 -3.63 -5.70 -17.33
CA LEU A 49 -3.35 -4.28 -17.51
C LEU A 49 -3.92 -3.77 -18.85
N PRO A 50 -4.45 -2.52 -18.91
CA PRO A 50 -4.80 -1.69 -17.77
C PRO A 50 -6.12 -2.16 -17.13
N ARG A 51 -6.16 -2.23 -15.79
CA ARG A 51 -7.40 -2.52 -15.06
C ARG A 51 -7.64 -1.48 -13.98
N ILE A 52 -8.90 -1.08 -13.84
CA ILE A 52 -9.36 -0.14 -12.83
C ILE A 52 -10.05 -0.93 -11.73
N PHE A 53 -9.73 -0.62 -10.48
CA PHE A 53 -10.36 -1.18 -9.30
C PHE A 53 -11.00 -0.06 -8.49
N SER A 54 -12.22 -0.29 -8.03
CA SER A 54 -12.87 0.57 -7.05
C SER A 54 -12.58 0.04 -5.67
N CYS A 55 -11.51 0.55 -5.08
CA CYS A 55 -10.93 0.04 -3.84
C CYS A 55 -11.62 0.59 -2.60
N ARG A 56 -11.78 -0.28 -1.60
CA ARG A 56 -12.11 0.05 -0.21
C ARG A 56 -11.09 -0.57 0.71
N VAL A 57 -10.56 0.23 1.62
CA VAL A 57 -9.59 -0.18 2.62
C VAL A 57 -10.18 0.12 4.00
N LYS A 58 -10.24 -0.89 4.86
CA LYS A 58 -10.63 -0.68 6.25
C LYS A 58 -9.43 -0.18 7.04
N LEU A 59 -9.58 0.98 7.66
CA LEU A 59 -8.56 1.58 8.51
C LEU A 59 -8.64 0.96 9.92
N PRO A 60 -7.50 0.64 10.55
CA PRO A 60 -7.49 0.06 11.91
C PRO A 60 -7.95 1.07 12.97
N LYS A 61 -7.92 2.37 12.66
CA LYS A 61 -8.39 3.46 13.51
C LYS A 61 -9.13 4.48 12.67
N LYS A 62 -10.09 5.16 13.30
CA LYS A 62 -10.77 6.29 12.68
C LYS A 62 -9.77 7.43 12.42
N ILE A 63 -9.65 7.84 11.17
CA ILE A 63 -8.85 8.99 10.72
C ILE A 63 -9.86 10.00 10.16
N ASN A 64 -9.85 11.23 10.68
CA ASN A 64 -10.85 12.27 10.36
C ASN A 64 -12.31 11.77 10.43
N GLY A 65 -12.63 10.93 11.42
CA GLY A 65 -13.97 10.37 11.60
C GLY A 65 -14.31 9.16 10.71
N SER A 66 -13.50 8.88 9.68
CA SER A 66 -13.68 7.71 8.81
C SER A 66 -12.86 6.52 9.28
N ASP A 67 -13.48 5.34 9.34
CA ASP A 67 -12.79 4.05 9.54
C ASP A 67 -12.51 3.32 8.23
N GLN A 68 -12.82 3.93 7.09
CA GLN A 68 -12.61 3.37 5.76
C GLN A 68 -12.05 4.43 4.81
N LEU A 69 -11.21 3.97 3.88
CA LEU A 69 -10.70 4.77 2.78
C LEU A 69 -11.20 4.16 1.47
N GLU A 70 -11.88 4.95 0.65
CA GLU A 70 -12.38 4.53 -0.65
C GLU A 70 -11.69 5.35 -1.75
N PHE A 71 -11.30 4.69 -2.83
CA PHE A 71 -10.66 5.35 -3.98
C PHE A 71 -10.73 4.44 -5.20
N ASP A 72 -10.64 5.03 -6.39
CA ASP A 72 -10.41 4.24 -7.59
C ASP A 72 -8.92 4.22 -7.93
N ALA A 73 -8.41 3.08 -8.39
CA ALA A 73 -7.00 2.90 -8.72
C ALA A 73 -6.84 2.17 -10.04
N GLN A 74 -5.99 2.70 -10.92
CA GLN A 74 -5.64 2.07 -12.19
C GLN A 74 -4.31 1.34 -12.07
N ALA A 75 -4.31 0.04 -12.31
CA ALA A 75 -3.09 -0.76 -12.42
C ALA A 75 -2.25 -0.27 -13.61
N LYS A 76 -0.97 0.02 -13.36
CA LYS A 76 -0.03 0.55 -14.36
C LYS A 76 1.03 -0.44 -14.78
N TRP A 77 1.46 -1.30 -13.87
CA TRP A 77 2.44 -2.35 -14.12
C TRP A 77 2.24 -3.47 -13.11
N THR A 78 2.59 -4.69 -13.51
CA THR A 78 2.63 -5.87 -12.65
C THR A 78 3.96 -6.60 -12.87
N ARG A 79 4.52 -7.13 -11.78
CA ARG A 79 5.80 -7.83 -11.76
C ARG A 79 5.73 -9.00 -10.78
N PHE A 80 6.03 -10.20 -11.25
CA PHE A 80 6.21 -11.35 -10.37
C PHE A 80 7.50 -11.20 -9.56
N ASN A 81 7.41 -11.37 -8.25
CA ASN A 81 8.56 -11.40 -7.35
C ASN A 81 8.90 -12.85 -7.02
N SER A 82 9.98 -13.35 -7.60
CA SER A 82 10.45 -14.73 -7.41
C SER A 82 10.90 -15.04 -5.98
N LEU A 83 11.29 -14.03 -5.19
CA LEU A 83 11.70 -14.24 -3.79
C LEU A 83 10.49 -14.49 -2.88
N THR A 84 9.36 -13.83 -3.16
CA THR A 84 8.15 -13.96 -2.34
C THR A 84 7.10 -14.89 -2.96
N GLY A 85 7.23 -15.23 -4.25
CA GLY A 85 6.23 -15.99 -5.00
C GLY A 85 4.93 -15.21 -5.27
N LEU A 86 4.96 -13.88 -5.21
CA LEU A 86 3.77 -13.01 -5.31
C LEU A 86 3.92 -11.97 -6.41
N TYR A 87 2.80 -11.48 -6.95
CA TYR A 87 2.78 -10.38 -7.91
C TYR A 87 2.75 -9.04 -7.18
N GLN A 88 3.69 -8.16 -7.53
CA GLN A 88 3.69 -6.76 -7.14
C GLN A 88 3.07 -5.94 -8.26
N THR A 89 2.01 -5.21 -7.94
CA THR A 89 1.31 -4.37 -8.90
C THR A 89 1.29 -2.93 -8.41
N GLY A 90 1.68 -2.00 -9.27
CA GLY A 90 1.65 -0.57 -9.00
C GLY A 90 0.37 0.05 -9.54
N TYR A 91 -0.33 0.79 -8.68
CA TYR A 91 -1.60 1.43 -9.00
C TYR A 91 -1.47 2.94 -8.87
N LYS A 92 -2.02 3.66 -9.84
CA LYS A 92 -2.18 5.11 -9.79
C LYS A 92 -3.60 5.42 -9.34
N PHE A 93 -3.75 6.33 -8.38
CA PHE A 93 -5.09 6.80 -8.02
C PHE A 93 -5.76 7.52 -9.19
N ILE A 94 -7.04 7.27 -9.36
CA ILE A 94 -7.91 7.97 -10.30
C ILE A 94 -9.17 8.40 -9.55
N ASN A 95 -9.76 9.52 -9.94
CA ASN A 95 -11.03 10.01 -9.36
C ASN A 95 -11.03 10.13 -7.82
N LEU A 96 -9.92 10.60 -7.23
CA LEU A 96 -9.89 10.86 -5.78
C LEU A 96 -10.85 11.99 -5.42
N THR A 97 -11.70 11.75 -4.44
CA THR A 97 -12.48 12.83 -3.82
C THR A 97 -11.59 13.65 -2.89
N PRO A 98 -11.91 14.93 -2.64
CA PRO A 98 -11.15 15.75 -1.69
C PRO A 98 -11.06 15.16 -0.29
N GLU A 99 -12.10 14.44 0.17
CA GLU A 99 -12.10 13.73 1.45
C GLU A 99 -11.10 12.59 1.45
N SER A 100 -11.08 11.80 0.38
CA SER A 100 -10.18 10.65 0.22
C SER A 100 -8.73 11.10 0.13
N GLU A 101 -8.46 12.18 -0.61
CA GLU A 101 -7.14 12.79 -0.68
C GLU A 101 -6.66 13.29 0.69
N ARG A 102 -7.53 13.99 1.45
CA ARG A 102 -7.21 14.43 2.83
C ARG A 102 -6.94 13.24 3.75
N LEU A 103 -7.69 12.15 3.63
CA LEU A 103 -7.45 10.92 4.38
C LEU A 103 -6.11 10.29 4.02
N ILE A 104 -5.79 10.18 2.73
CA ILE A 104 -4.49 9.67 2.25
C ILE A 104 -3.36 10.53 2.79
N GLN A 105 -3.45 11.87 2.67
CA GLN A 105 -2.48 12.79 3.26
C GLN A 105 -2.32 12.52 4.75
N LYS A 106 -3.42 12.37 5.49
CA LYS A 106 -3.36 12.12 6.93
C LYS A 106 -2.73 10.78 7.30
N ILE A 107 -3.00 9.74 6.50
CA ILE A 107 -2.37 8.42 6.64
C ILE A 107 -0.86 8.53 6.43
N LEU A 108 -0.42 9.27 5.42
CA LEU A 108 1.00 9.50 5.11
C LEU A 108 1.72 10.35 6.17
N GLU A 109 1.06 11.40 6.67
CA GLU A 109 1.58 12.23 7.78
C GLU A 109 1.73 11.43 9.07
N THR A 110 0.86 10.45 9.29
CA THR A 110 0.95 9.56 10.43
C THR A 110 2.13 8.61 10.21
N ARG A 111 3.36 9.10 10.50
CA ARG A 111 4.68 8.43 10.39
C ARG A 111 4.78 7.05 11.08
N ASN A 112 3.71 6.58 11.71
CA ASN A 112 3.59 5.25 12.33
C ASN A 112 2.87 4.20 11.47
N ILE A 113 2.15 4.55 10.38
CA ILE A 113 1.26 3.59 9.69
C ILE A 113 1.97 2.81 8.57
N MET A 114 3.04 3.36 7.97
CA MET A 114 3.63 2.81 6.73
C MET A 114 5.16 2.65 6.78
N ASN A 115 5.77 2.32 7.92
CA ASN A 115 7.18 1.89 7.93
C ASN A 115 7.29 0.47 7.36
N TYR A 116 7.13 0.34 6.05
CA TYR A 116 7.78 -0.73 5.34
C TYR A 116 9.23 -0.31 5.14
N ASP A 117 10.08 -1.06 5.82
CA ASP A 117 11.51 -1.17 5.62
C ASP A 117 11.93 -0.86 4.17
N LEU A 118 12.63 0.27 4.01
CA LEU A 118 13.26 0.72 2.78
C LEU A 118 14.59 -0.01 2.50
N GLN A 119 14.79 -1.27 2.91
CA GLN A 119 16.03 -1.99 2.59
C GLN A 119 16.03 -2.66 1.22
N HIS A 120 15.49 -2.02 0.17
CA HIS A 120 15.85 -2.43 -1.18
C HIS A 120 16.01 -1.20 -2.07
N PRO A 121 17.25 -0.69 -2.26
CA PRO A 121 17.49 0.33 -3.27
C PRO A 121 17.07 -0.23 -4.64
N ARG A 122 16.25 0.54 -5.38
CA ARG A 122 16.08 0.32 -6.82
C ARG A 122 17.46 0.42 -7.48
N LYS A 123 18.14 -0.70 -7.68
CA LYS A 123 19.18 -0.78 -8.70
C LYS A 123 18.52 -1.25 -9.98
N SER A 124 18.08 -0.28 -10.78
CA SER A 124 18.02 -0.48 -12.22
C SER A 124 19.45 -0.86 -12.67
N PRO A 125 19.68 -1.99 -13.35
CA PRO A 125 20.89 -2.10 -14.14
C PRO A 125 20.71 -1.15 -15.32
N VAL A 126 21.36 0.01 -15.24
CA VAL A 126 21.75 0.74 -16.44
C VAL A 126 22.63 -0.23 -17.22
N ARG A 127 22.09 -0.78 -18.31
CA ARG A 127 22.92 -1.43 -19.32
C ARG A 127 23.80 -0.35 -19.91
N SER A 128 25.06 -0.28 -19.45
CA SER A 128 26.10 0.43 -20.17
C SER A 128 26.33 -0.27 -21.50
N ASN A 129 26.26 0.52 -22.56
CA ASN A 129 26.53 0.17 -23.95
C ASN A 129 27.82 -0.64 -24.14
N CYS A 130 27.77 -1.56 -25.10
CA CYS A 130 28.91 -1.86 -25.97
C CYS A 130 29.02 -0.79 -27.05
#